data_AF-I3ZJL7-F1
#
_entry.id   AF-I3ZJL7-F1
#
_cell.length_a   1.000
_cell.length_b   1.000
_cell.length_c   1.000
_cell.angle_alpha   90.00
_cell.angle_beta   90.00
_cell.angle_gamma   90.00
#
_symmetry.space_group_name_H-M   'P 1'
#
loop_
_entity.id
_entity.type
_entity.pdbx_description
1 polymer ?
#
loop_
_entity_poly.entity_id
_entity_poly.type
_entity_poly.pdbx_seq_one_letter_code
_entity_poly.pdbx_strand_id
1 'polypeptide(L)'
;MSLQAAPERQCRTGIVLWRLIPVAPNNPPRRCTYLPLSVLDKIKSIPAFVLWTTGVLVLCALSFYLGRHLSPAPTTIYTDIPADPSTRTPKSPIEPTMVYAHNLLLRKGDHFRVYVRWIRGRMLRTSEARNPSFDDSNSFVLEIDKGVINVKLADIADFLNGEASSKAPLKNIKISNEGGQIRLQGTVRKVVSLPVRLDGTLTPLPDGRLQYHLTKLNVLKVPMKGLFGLFRVDLADLVSKSQTPGVQIVDNDIFFDTQRLLPPPHIHGHITSVTASDSDLTVIYGNAGHDERNLAQWHNFLRLSGGNLDFGKLTMHQVDLTMIDASKDTWFDLDLVNYQAQLVYGTTRMTEKAGLEIYMPDLDKLPPRKSPEGVTLQWLKNRNTTPPLAIESTE
;
A
#
# COMPACT_ATOMS: atom_id res chain seq x y z
N MET A 1 -62.48 -57.99 -4.48
CA MET A 1 -62.50 -59.05 -3.45
C MET A 1 -62.01 -58.44 -2.15
N SER A 2 -62.73 -58.74 -1.08
CA SER A 2 -62.76 -58.05 0.21
C SER A 2 -61.76 -58.60 1.22
N LEU A 3 -61.62 -57.86 2.35
CA LEU A 3 -61.13 -58.26 3.68
C LEU A 3 -59.59 -58.22 3.84
N GLN A 4 -58.97 -57.77 4.94
CA GLN A 4 -59.45 -57.18 6.20
C GLN A 4 -58.24 -56.61 6.98
N ALA A 5 -58.50 -55.50 7.68
CA ALA A 5 -58.08 -55.03 9.01
C ALA A 5 -56.68 -55.27 9.66
N ALA A 6 -56.26 -54.22 10.38
CA ALA A 6 -55.08 -53.92 11.21
C ALA A 6 -54.88 -54.82 12.48
N PRO A 7 -53.84 -54.60 13.34
CA PRO A 7 -53.80 -53.44 14.25
C PRO A 7 -52.43 -52.77 14.50
N GLU A 8 -52.54 -51.55 15.04
CA GLU A 8 -51.53 -50.67 15.61
C GLU A 8 -50.65 -51.32 16.69
N ARG A 9 -49.39 -50.85 16.78
CA ARG A 9 -48.80 -50.45 18.06
C ARG A 9 -47.99 -49.16 17.90
N GLN A 10 -48.45 -48.12 18.58
CA GLN A 10 -47.72 -46.90 18.88
C GLN A 10 -46.64 -47.16 19.94
N CYS A 11 -45.51 -46.45 19.79
CA CYS A 11 -44.63 -45.84 20.80
C CYS A 11 -43.23 -45.76 20.17
N ARG A 12 -42.47 -44.67 20.23
CA ARG A 12 -42.63 -43.32 20.76
C ARG A 12 -41.38 -42.58 20.25
N THR A 13 -41.56 -41.32 19.82
CA THR A 13 -40.58 -40.21 19.90
C THR A 13 -39.13 -40.42 19.43
N GLY A 14 -38.70 -39.64 18.43
CA GLY A 14 -37.31 -39.17 18.35
C GLY A 14 -36.74 -38.92 16.96
N ILE A 15 -37.08 -37.75 16.40
CA ILE A 15 -36.50 -36.99 15.28
C ILE A 15 -35.33 -37.63 14.50
N VAL A 16 -35.62 -37.96 13.24
CA VAL A 16 -34.67 -38.28 12.17
C VAL A 16 -34.25 -36.98 11.49
N LEU A 17 -32.97 -36.62 11.57
CA LEU A 17 -32.38 -35.57 10.74
C LEU A 17 -31.99 -36.19 9.39
N TRP A 18 -32.69 -35.80 8.33
CA TRP A 18 -32.39 -36.21 6.96
C TRP A 18 -31.07 -35.58 6.50
N ARG A 19 -30.05 -36.41 6.25
CA ARG A 19 -28.95 -36.07 5.34
C ARG A 19 -29.01 -37.01 4.14
N LEU A 20 -29.29 -36.41 2.99
CA LEU A 20 -29.24 -37.03 1.67
C LEU A 20 -27.78 -37.36 1.34
N ILE A 21 -27.43 -38.64 1.35
CA ILE A 21 -26.21 -39.14 0.71
C ILE A 21 -26.62 -40.34 -0.16
N PRO A 22 -26.36 -40.31 -1.48
CA PRO A 22 -26.67 -41.43 -2.36
C PRO A 22 -25.77 -42.63 -2.05
N VAL A 23 -26.40 -43.78 -1.84
CA VAL A 23 -25.74 -45.07 -1.64
C VAL A 23 -25.53 -45.73 -3.00
N ALA A 24 -24.28 -46.03 -3.34
CA ALA A 24 -23.94 -46.92 -4.45
C ALA A 24 -24.21 -48.39 -4.05
N PRO A 25 -24.70 -49.25 -4.96
CA PRO A 25 -24.99 -50.64 -4.67
C PRO A 25 -23.70 -51.48 -4.71
N ASN A 26 -23.69 -52.57 -3.94
CA ASN A 26 -22.66 -53.63 -3.86
C ASN A 26 -21.64 -53.52 -2.72
N ASN A 27 -22.04 -53.98 -1.53
CA ASN A 27 -21.14 -54.81 -0.71
C ASN A 27 -21.96 -55.74 0.24
N PRO A 28 -21.49 -56.98 0.49
CA PRO A 28 -22.23 -58.07 1.15
C PRO A 28 -22.19 -57.98 2.70
N PRO A 29 -22.93 -58.83 3.44
CA PRO A 29 -23.38 -58.52 4.79
C PRO A 29 -22.31 -58.70 5.89
N ARG A 30 -22.55 -57.96 6.98
CA ARG A 30 -21.75 -57.86 8.20
C ARG A 30 -21.54 -59.22 8.88
N ARG A 31 -20.31 -59.49 9.35
CA ARG A 31 -20.06 -60.44 10.43
C ARG A 31 -20.25 -59.75 11.78
N CYS A 32 -21.23 -60.24 12.54
CA CYS A 32 -21.32 -60.01 13.97
C CYS A 32 -20.16 -60.73 14.65
N THR A 33 -19.39 -60.01 15.47
CA THR A 33 -18.49 -60.64 16.44
C THR A 33 -18.70 -59.93 17.77
N TYR A 34 -19.21 -60.69 18.74
CA TYR A 34 -19.38 -60.27 20.12
C TYR A 34 -18.02 -60.36 20.83
N LEU A 35 -17.72 -59.38 21.69
CA LEU A 35 -16.65 -59.49 22.68
C LEU A 35 -17.26 -59.36 24.08
N PRO A 36 -16.94 -60.28 25.01
CA PRO A 36 -17.62 -60.41 26.29
C PRO A 36 -17.19 -59.32 27.29
N LEU A 37 -18.17 -58.88 28.11
CA LEU A 37 -17.93 -58.09 29.31
C LEU A 37 -17.22 -58.97 30.35
N SER A 38 -15.94 -58.74 30.55
CA SER A 38 -15.28 -58.98 31.83
C SER A 38 -13.95 -58.27 31.83
N VAL A 39 -13.88 -57.12 32.51
CA VAL A 39 -12.91 -56.73 33.55
C VAL A 39 -13.28 -55.30 33.91
N LEU A 40 -14.31 -55.16 34.74
CA LEU A 40 -14.69 -53.91 35.38
C LEU A 40 -14.54 -54.14 36.87
N ASP A 41 -13.28 -54.22 37.30
CA ASP A 41 -12.89 -54.10 38.71
C ASP A 41 -11.38 -53.85 38.79
N LYS A 42 -10.99 -52.59 38.62
CA LYS A 42 -9.80 -51.95 39.22
C LYS A 42 -9.49 -50.59 38.59
N ILE A 43 -10.41 -49.62 38.69
CA ILE A 43 -10.03 -48.19 38.67
C ILE A 43 -10.95 -47.43 39.63
N LYS A 44 -10.79 -47.68 40.93
CA LYS A 44 -11.16 -46.70 41.97
C LYS A 44 -9.90 -45.90 42.26
N SER A 45 -10.00 -44.56 42.18
CA SER A 45 -9.01 -43.53 42.52
C SER A 45 -8.16 -42.91 41.39
N ILE A 46 -8.79 -42.39 40.33
CA ILE A 46 -8.18 -41.31 39.51
C ILE A 46 -9.21 -40.18 39.39
N PRO A 47 -8.89 -38.93 39.78
CA PRO A 47 -9.83 -37.81 39.66
C PRO A 47 -10.18 -37.56 38.19
N ALA A 48 -11.48 -37.39 37.91
CA ALA A 48 -12.06 -37.28 36.57
C ALA A 48 -11.45 -36.18 35.67
N PHE A 49 -10.67 -35.25 36.25
CA PHE A 49 -10.02 -34.17 35.53
C PHE A 49 -8.75 -34.60 34.76
N VAL A 50 -8.09 -35.69 35.16
CA VAL A 50 -6.82 -36.16 34.54
C VAL A 50 -7.09 -37.06 33.31
N LEU A 51 -8.28 -37.66 33.21
CA LEU A 51 -8.70 -38.47 32.08
C LEU A 51 -9.19 -37.64 30.88
N TRP A 52 -9.62 -36.40 31.10
CA TRP A 52 -10.10 -35.52 30.03
C TRP A 52 -8.98 -34.81 29.28
N THR A 53 -7.92 -34.37 29.97
CA THR A 53 -6.80 -33.65 29.36
C THR A 53 -5.92 -34.56 28.50
N THR A 54 -5.72 -35.81 28.93
CA THR A 54 -4.97 -36.82 28.17
C THR A 54 -5.73 -37.31 26.94
N GLY A 55 -7.06 -37.50 27.05
CA GLY A 55 -7.91 -37.90 25.92
C GLY A 55 -7.94 -36.88 24.78
N VAL A 56 -8.02 -35.58 25.10
CA VAL A 56 -8.06 -34.51 24.09
C VAL A 56 -6.70 -34.34 23.40
N LEU A 57 -5.58 -34.45 24.14
CA LEU A 57 -4.25 -34.35 23.55
C LEU A 57 -3.93 -35.53 22.61
N VAL A 58 -4.38 -36.75 22.95
CA VAL A 58 -4.22 -37.92 22.08
C VAL A 58 -5.08 -37.79 20.83
N LEU A 59 -6.31 -37.28 20.93
CA LEU A 59 -7.18 -37.03 19.77
C LEU A 59 -6.64 -35.94 18.84
N CYS A 60 -6.08 -34.86 19.38
CA CYS A 60 -5.44 -33.81 18.59
C CYS A 60 -4.16 -34.30 17.89
N ALA A 61 -3.34 -35.11 18.58
CA ALA A 61 -2.15 -35.71 18.00
C ALA A 61 -2.49 -36.73 16.91
N LEU A 62 -3.53 -37.55 17.09
CA LEU A 62 -4.00 -38.50 16.07
C LEU A 62 -4.54 -37.77 14.85
N SER A 63 -5.30 -36.69 15.05
CA SER A 63 -5.87 -35.88 13.96
C SER A 63 -4.78 -35.19 13.13
N PHE A 64 -3.72 -34.72 13.78
CA PHE A 64 -2.57 -34.09 13.11
C PHE A 64 -1.70 -35.11 12.37
N TYR A 65 -1.58 -36.33 12.89
CA TYR A 65 -0.81 -37.41 12.25
C TYR A 65 -1.56 -38.05 11.07
N LEU A 66 -2.87 -38.28 11.19
CA LEU A 66 -3.72 -38.78 10.10
C LEU A 66 -3.90 -37.75 8.97
N GLY A 67 -3.94 -36.45 9.30
CA GLY A 67 -4.00 -35.37 8.30
C GLY A 67 -2.73 -35.19 7.47
N ARG A 68 -1.57 -35.69 7.93
CA ARG A 68 -0.29 -35.61 7.20
C ARG A 68 0.00 -36.83 6.32
N HIS A 69 -0.72 -37.93 6.46
CA HIS A 69 -0.45 -39.19 5.75
C HIS A 69 -1.53 -39.63 4.74
N LEU A 70 -2.54 -38.79 4.49
CA LEU A 70 -3.58 -39.02 3.48
C LEU A 70 -3.57 -37.92 2.42
N SER A 71 -2.43 -37.79 1.71
CA SER A 71 -2.42 -37.15 0.40
C SER A 71 -2.72 -38.24 -0.64
N PRO A 72 -3.86 -38.22 -1.34
CA PRO A 72 -4.08 -39.14 -2.45
C PRO A 72 -3.06 -38.82 -3.56
N ALA A 73 -2.30 -39.83 -3.97
CA ALA A 73 -1.49 -39.75 -5.18
C ALA A 73 -2.42 -39.50 -6.39
N PRO A 74 -2.06 -38.62 -7.33
CA PRO A 74 -2.88 -38.42 -8.52
C PRO A 74 -2.74 -39.62 -9.46
N THR A 75 -3.81 -40.41 -9.55
CA THR A 75 -3.99 -41.43 -10.60
C THR A 75 -4.12 -40.73 -11.96
N THR A 76 -3.13 -40.87 -12.82
CA THR A 76 -3.19 -40.42 -14.21
C THR A 76 -4.06 -41.40 -14.99
N ILE A 77 -5.30 -41.00 -15.32
CA ILE A 77 -6.08 -41.66 -16.37
C ILE A 77 -5.83 -40.87 -17.65
N TYR A 78 -5.09 -41.47 -18.58
CA TYR A 78 -4.94 -40.96 -19.94
C TYR A 78 -6.28 -41.18 -20.65
N THR A 79 -7.05 -40.13 -20.84
CA THR A 79 -8.18 -40.11 -21.77
C THR A 79 -7.77 -39.15 -22.89
N ASP A 80 -7.51 -39.69 -24.08
CA ASP A 80 -7.30 -38.89 -25.29
C ASP A 80 -8.57 -38.08 -25.56
N ILE A 81 -8.51 -36.78 -25.28
CA ILE A 81 -9.52 -35.80 -25.68
C ILE A 81 -8.90 -34.95 -26.81
N PRO A 82 -9.59 -34.74 -27.94
CA PRO A 82 -9.08 -33.90 -29.03
C PRO A 82 -8.84 -32.48 -28.54
N ALA A 83 -7.73 -31.87 -28.97
CA ALA A 83 -7.29 -30.54 -28.56
C ALA A 83 -8.39 -29.46 -28.76
N ASP A 84 -8.86 -28.89 -27.65
CA ASP A 84 -9.55 -27.61 -27.61
C ASP A 84 -8.50 -26.49 -27.79
N PRO A 85 -8.64 -25.56 -28.76
CA PRO A 85 -7.68 -24.47 -28.99
C PRO A 85 -7.75 -23.34 -27.95
N SER A 86 -8.16 -23.66 -26.72
CA SER A 86 -8.32 -22.69 -25.62
C SER A 86 -7.37 -22.93 -24.45
N THR A 87 -6.13 -23.37 -24.71
CA THR A 87 -5.05 -23.24 -23.73
C THR A 87 -4.60 -21.78 -23.66
N ARG A 88 -5.31 -20.96 -22.87
CA ARG A 88 -4.67 -19.80 -22.25
C ARG A 88 -3.51 -20.34 -21.43
N THR A 89 -2.29 -20.12 -21.91
CA THR A 89 -1.10 -20.21 -21.09
C THR A 89 -1.39 -19.46 -19.79
N PRO A 90 -1.17 -20.04 -18.59
CA PRO A 90 -1.22 -19.27 -17.37
C PRO A 90 -0.22 -18.11 -17.55
N LYS A 91 -0.75 -16.90 -17.66
CA LYS A 91 0.07 -15.68 -17.79
C LYS A 91 0.88 -15.63 -16.50
N SER A 92 2.17 -15.97 -16.58
CA SER A 92 3.06 -15.89 -15.41
C SER A 92 2.87 -14.53 -14.77
N PRO A 93 2.76 -14.45 -13.42
CA PRO A 93 2.62 -13.19 -12.74
C PRO A 93 3.71 -12.22 -13.23
N ILE A 94 3.32 -11.03 -13.68
CA ILE A 94 4.31 -10.01 -14.01
C ILE A 94 4.96 -9.63 -12.68
N GLU A 95 6.25 -9.93 -12.55
CA GLU A 95 7.04 -9.57 -11.38
C GLU A 95 6.99 -8.04 -11.14
N PRO A 96 6.97 -7.59 -9.88
CA PRO A 96 7.10 -6.17 -9.56
C PRO A 96 8.36 -5.54 -10.16
N THR A 97 8.28 -4.25 -10.48
CA THR A 97 9.47 -3.47 -10.86
C THR A 97 10.17 -3.01 -9.58
N MET A 98 11.43 -3.38 -9.38
CA MET A 98 12.21 -2.91 -8.23
C MET A 98 12.53 -1.43 -8.37
N VAL A 99 12.53 -0.71 -7.25
CA VAL A 99 12.76 0.74 -7.19
C VAL A 99 13.90 1.04 -6.24
N TYR A 100 14.83 1.87 -6.69
CA TYR A 100 15.85 2.51 -5.86
C TYR A 100 15.91 3.98 -6.22
N ALA A 101 15.83 4.86 -5.23
CA ALA A 101 16.01 6.29 -5.47
C ALA A 101 16.95 6.90 -4.43
N HIS A 102 17.66 7.95 -4.82
CA HIS A 102 18.59 8.68 -3.98
C HIS A 102 18.47 10.18 -4.27
N ASN A 103 18.33 10.99 -3.22
CA ASN A 103 18.18 12.45 -3.27
C ASN A 103 17.18 12.92 -4.35
N LEU A 104 15.98 12.37 -4.30
CA LEU A 104 14.92 12.69 -5.25
C LEU A 104 13.90 13.65 -4.61
N LEU A 105 13.75 14.84 -5.17
CA LEU A 105 12.57 15.68 -4.94
C LEU A 105 11.47 15.21 -5.89
N LEU A 106 10.55 14.42 -5.39
CA LEU A 106 9.42 13.92 -6.17
C LEU A 106 8.23 14.86 -6.01
N ARG A 107 7.83 15.50 -7.12
CA ARG A 107 6.60 16.28 -7.20
C ARG A 107 5.40 15.35 -7.36
N LYS A 108 4.36 15.59 -6.57
CA LYS A 108 3.13 14.79 -6.53
C LYS A 108 1.92 15.71 -6.69
N GLY A 109 1.62 16.04 -7.95
CA GLY A 109 0.65 17.08 -8.26
C GLY A 109 1.17 18.48 -7.89
N ASP A 110 0.29 19.48 -7.93
CA ASP A 110 0.70 20.89 -7.90
C ASP A 110 1.21 21.37 -6.54
N HIS A 111 0.75 20.74 -5.45
CA HIS A 111 0.88 21.27 -4.08
C HIS A 111 1.49 20.28 -3.09
N PHE A 112 2.02 19.14 -3.54
CA PHE A 112 2.63 18.17 -2.64
C PHE A 112 3.96 17.67 -3.19
N ARG A 113 4.98 17.67 -2.34
CA ARG A 113 6.34 17.28 -2.65
C ARG A 113 6.84 16.34 -1.58
N VAL A 114 7.64 15.36 -1.97
CA VAL A 114 8.35 14.47 -1.04
C VAL A 114 9.83 14.48 -1.37
N TYR A 115 10.65 14.60 -0.33
CA TYR A 115 12.10 14.68 -0.42
C TYR A 115 12.67 13.32 -0.03
N VAL A 116 12.81 12.45 -1.03
CA VAL A 116 13.31 11.09 -0.85
C VAL A 116 14.83 11.14 -0.70
N ARG A 117 15.31 11.04 0.54
CA ARG A 117 16.75 10.96 0.80
C ARG A 117 17.30 9.68 0.17
N TRP A 118 16.65 8.56 0.47
CA TRP A 118 16.85 7.31 -0.26
C TRP A 118 15.70 6.34 -0.01
N ILE A 119 15.40 5.49 -0.98
CA ILE A 119 14.46 4.36 -0.83
C ILE A 119 14.96 3.12 -1.55
N ARG A 120 14.54 1.96 -1.05
CA ARG A 120 14.49 0.70 -1.75
C ARG A 120 13.09 0.13 -1.60
N GLY A 121 12.52 -0.33 -2.70
CA GLY A 121 11.20 -0.93 -2.69
C GLY A 121 10.82 -1.52 -4.03
N ARG A 122 9.52 -1.57 -4.26
CA ARG A 122 8.87 -2.15 -5.43
C ARG A 122 7.79 -1.20 -5.94
N MET A 123 7.65 -1.13 -7.24
CA MET A 123 6.54 -0.51 -7.93
C MET A 123 5.54 -1.61 -8.29
N LEU A 124 4.37 -1.53 -7.68
CA LEU A 124 3.29 -2.50 -7.84
C LEU A 124 2.21 -1.90 -8.74
N ARG A 125 1.71 -2.70 -9.69
CA ARG A 125 0.54 -2.30 -10.49
C ARG A 125 -0.72 -2.24 -9.61
N THR A 126 -1.60 -1.29 -9.88
CA THR A 126 -2.91 -1.19 -9.21
C THR A 126 -4.00 -2.04 -9.88
N SER A 127 -3.75 -2.52 -11.10
CA SER A 127 -4.69 -3.36 -11.87
C SER A 127 -3.93 -4.33 -12.76
N GLU A 128 -4.48 -5.52 -12.96
CA GLU A 128 -3.86 -6.55 -13.82
C GLU A 128 -3.95 -6.25 -15.31
N ALA A 129 -4.89 -5.39 -15.70
CA ALA A 129 -5.19 -5.08 -17.10
C ALA A 129 -4.18 -4.14 -17.75
N ARG A 130 -3.29 -3.53 -16.97
CA ARG A 130 -2.38 -2.47 -17.39
C ARG A 130 -1.03 -2.58 -16.68
N ASN A 131 0.05 -2.18 -17.35
CA ASN A 131 1.34 -2.06 -16.68
C ASN A 131 1.35 -0.80 -15.79
N PRO A 132 2.24 -0.73 -14.78
CA PRO A 132 2.68 0.54 -14.24
C PRO A 132 3.08 1.49 -15.37
N SER A 133 2.69 2.76 -15.27
CA SER A 133 2.93 3.78 -16.26
C SER A 133 3.28 5.11 -15.62
N PHE A 134 4.34 5.77 -16.08
CA PHE A 134 4.63 7.14 -15.67
C PHE A 134 3.59 8.15 -16.16
N ASP A 135 2.87 7.84 -17.24
CA ASP A 135 1.82 8.71 -17.77
C ASP A 135 0.48 8.60 -17.00
N ASP A 136 0.39 7.66 -16.05
CA ASP A 136 -0.72 7.62 -15.09
C ASP A 136 -0.24 7.19 -13.71
N SER A 137 -0.15 8.15 -12.81
CA SER A 137 0.27 7.94 -11.42
C SER A 137 -0.66 7.03 -10.61
N ASN A 138 -1.90 6.78 -11.06
CA ASN A 138 -2.82 5.83 -10.43
C ASN A 138 -2.60 4.38 -10.90
N SER A 139 -1.73 4.15 -11.87
CA SER A 139 -1.43 2.82 -12.40
C SER A 139 -0.51 2.00 -11.48
N PHE A 140 0.13 2.67 -10.51
CA PHE A 140 1.07 2.02 -9.62
C PHE A 140 1.08 2.60 -8.21
N VAL A 141 1.62 1.81 -7.30
CA VAL A 141 1.95 2.16 -5.92
C VAL A 141 3.43 1.88 -5.71
N LEU A 142 4.11 2.75 -4.95
CA LEU A 142 5.47 2.51 -4.49
C LEU A 142 5.40 1.83 -3.11
N GLU A 143 5.66 0.53 -3.06
CA GLU A 143 5.81 -0.23 -1.82
C GLU A 143 7.27 -0.17 -1.34
N ILE A 144 7.51 0.62 -0.31
CA ILE A 144 8.83 0.88 0.26
C ILE A 144 9.15 -0.19 1.30
N ASP A 145 10.21 -0.95 1.05
CA ASP A 145 10.73 -1.94 2.00
C ASP A 145 11.54 -1.23 3.09
N LYS A 146 12.38 -0.26 2.67
CA LYS A 146 13.18 0.58 3.57
C LYS A 146 13.54 1.91 2.92
N GLY A 147 13.60 2.97 3.72
CA GLY A 147 14.06 4.27 3.24
C GLY A 147 13.79 5.40 4.20
N VAL A 148 14.28 6.58 3.82
CA VAL A 148 14.10 7.84 4.55
C VAL A 148 13.52 8.86 3.59
N ILE A 149 12.36 9.41 3.96
CA ILE A 149 11.66 10.45 3.20
C ILE A 149 11.43 11.63 4.14
N ASN A 150 11.74 12.84 3.67
CA ASN A 150 11.38 14.07 4.33
C ASN A 150 10.18 14.72 3.64
N VAL A 151 9.33 15.38 4.41
CA VAL A 151 8.20 16.16 3.89
C VAL A 151 8.15 17.49 4.63
N LYS A 152 8.18 18.61 3.91
CA LYS A 152 8.09 19.93 4.54
C LYS A 152 6.73 20.11 5.18
N LEU A 153 6.70 20.69 6.37
CA LEU A 153 5.46 21.07 7.06
C LEU A 153 4.63 22.04 6.21
N ALA A 154 5.30 22.92 5.46
CA ALA A 154 4.67 23.83 4.50
C ALA A 154 3.99 23.08 3.35
N ASP A 155 4.64 22.08 2.74
CA ASP A 155 4.04 21.30 1.64
C ASP A 155 2.82 20.49 2.13
N ILE A 156 2.85 19.99 3.37
CA ILE A 156 1.68 19.33 3.99
C ILE A 156 0.55 20.35 4.18
N ALA A 157 0.85 21.55 4.69
CA ALA A 157 -0.14 22.61 4.87
C ALA A 157 -0.77 23.02 3.53
N ASP A 158 0.04 23.21 2.49
CA ASP A 158 -0.40 23.58 1.15
C ASP A 158 -1.32 22.51 0.57
N PHE A 159 -0.93 21.24 0.67
CA PHE A 159 -1.77 20.11 0.27
C PHE A 159 -3.12 20.08 1.00
N LEU A 160 -3.12 20.23 2.33
CA LEU A 160 -4.34 20.22 3.15
C LEU A 160 -5.23 21.45 2.93
N ASN A 161 -4.68 22.54 2.38
CA ASN A 161 -5.45 23.72 2.00
C ASN A 161 -5.90 23.72 0.53
N GLY A 162 -5.35 22.84 -0.30
CA GLY A 162 -5.68 22.74 -1.73
C GLY A 162 -7.11 22.28 -2.03
N GLU A 163 -7.47 22.32 -3.31
CA GLU A 163 -8.83 22.01 -3.82
C GLU A 163 -9.34 20.62 -3.43
N ALA A 164 -8.44 19.62 -3.38
CA ALA A 164 -8.75 18.26 -2.94
C ALA A 164 -9.30 18.21 -1.50
N SER A 165 -8.98 19.21 -0.69
CA SER A 165 -9.41 19.34 0.70
C SER A 165 -10.60 20.28 0.87
N SER A 166 -11.26 20.74 -0.20
CA SER A 166 -12.44 21.65 -0.17
C SER A 166 -13.52 21.24 0.85
N LYS A 167 -13.76 19.93 1.01
CA LYS A 167 -14.72 19.33 1.96
C LYS A 167 -14.14 19.00 3.34
N ALA A 168 -12.85 19.27 3.57
CA ALA A 168 -12.22 19.00 4.84
C ALA A 168 -12.84 19.86 5.96
N PRO A 169 -12.96 19.32 7.17
CA PRO A 169 -13.61 20.01 8.30
C PRO A 169 -12.80 21.20 8.84
N LEU A 170 -11.51 21.25 8.53
CA LEU A 170 -10.58 22.30 8.92
C LEU A 170 -10.05 23.01 7.68
N LYS A 171 -9.95 24.35 7.75
CA LYS A 171 -9.45 25.23 6.69
C LYS A 171 -8.37 26.18 7.19
N ASN A 172 -7.63 26.79 6.28
CA ASN A 172 -6.54 27.73 6.59
C ASN A 172 -5.52 27.08 7.54
N ILE A 173 -5.18 25.82 7.25
CA ILE A 173 -4.35 24.97 8.07
C ILE A 173 -2.92 25.52 8.05
N LYS A 174 -2.34 25.69 9.22
CA LYS A 174 -0.91 25.94 9.42
C LYS A 174 -0.35 24.86 10.31
N ILE A 175 0.85 24.40 9.98
CA ILE A 175 1.53 23.32 10.70
C ILE A 175 2.87 23.86 11.16
N SER A 176 3.19 23.64 12.43
CA SER A 176 4.50 23.94 13.00
C SER A 176 4.91 22.85 13.99
N ASN A 177 6.20 22.79 14.30
CA ASN A 177 6.73 21.97 15.37
C ASN A 177 7.15 22.89 16.53
N GLU A 178 6.79 22.53 17.75
CA GLU A 178 7.25 23.20 18.96
C GLU A 178 7.69 22.16 19.98
N GLY A 179 9.01 22.00 20.15
CA GLY A 179 9.56 21.06 21.14
C GLY A 179 9.17 19.60 20.89
N GLY A 180 9.03 19.20 19.62
CA GLY A 180 8.62 17.84 19.24
C GLY A 180 7.10 17.61 19.23
N GLN A 181 6.30 18.62 19.60
CA GLN A 181 4.85 18.59 19.41
C GLN A 181 4.47 19.26 18.10
N ILE A 182 3.68 18.53 17.31
CA ILE A 182 3.09 19.07 16.09
C ILE A 182 1.88 19.91 16.46
N ARG A 183 1.98 21.20 16.12
CA ARG A 183 0.92 22.18 16.27
C ARG A 183 0.20 22.37 14.94
N LEU A 184 -1.10 22.08 14.93
CA LEU A 184 -2.02 22.39 13.84
C LEU A 184 -2.88 23.58 14.24
N GLN A 185 -2.86 24.65 13.44
CA GLN A 185 -3.78 25.77 13.57
C GLN A 185 -4.72 25.78 12.37
N GLY A 186 -5.97 26.15 12.57
CA GLY A 186 -6.90 26.29 11.46
C GLY A 186 -8.23 26.89 11.88
N THR A 187 -9.18 26.89 10.95
CA THR A 187 -10.54 27.36 11.17
C THR A 187 -11.51 26.23 10.88
N VAL A 188 -12.29 25.83 11.89
CA VAL A 188 -13.39 24.89 11.73
C VAL A 188 -14.61 25.66 11.23
N ARG A 189 -15.22 25.21 10.14
CA ARG A 189 -16.48 25.78 9.64
C ARG A 189 -17.66 24.96 10.16
N LYS A 190 -18.39 25.51 11.13
CA LYS A 190 -19.76 25.09 11.47
C LYS A 190 -20.73 26.21 11.07
N VAL A 191 -21.84 26.36 11.80
CA VAL A 191 -22.74 27.52 11.71
C VAL A 191 -21.97 28.84 11.88
N VAL A 192 -20.93 28.83 12.71
CA VAL A 192 -19.94 29.92 12.84
C VAL A 192 -18.53 29.40 12.58
N SER A 193 -17.66 30.26 12.05
CA SER A 193 -16.25 29.92 11.84
C SER A 193 -15.49 30.07 13.16
N LEU A 194 -14.87 28.99 13.63
CA LEU A 194 -14.15 28.94 14.90
C LEU A 194 -12.66 28.68 14.66
N PRO A 195 -11.76 29.61 15.02
CA PRO A 195 -10.33 29.35 14.98
C PRO A 195 -9.95 28.36 16.07
N VAL A 196 -9.19 27.34 15.71
CA VAL A 196 -8.73 26.28 16.62
C VAL A 196 -7.21 26.13 16.54
N ARG A 197 -6.63 25.66 17.64
CA ARG A 197 -5.24 25.19 17.73
C ARG A 197 -5.25 23.83 18.39
N LEU A 198 -4.58 22.89 17.75
CA LEU A 198 -4.38 21.51 18.17
C LEU A 198 -2.89 21.34 18.39
N ASP A 199 -2.48 20.89 19.58
CA ASP A 199 -1.12 20.44 19.85
C ASP A 199 -1.15 18.93 20.12
N GLY A 200 -0.20 18.19 19.58
CA GLY A 200 -0.21 16.73 19.65
C GLY A 200 1.07 16.08 19.15
N THR A 201 1.13 14.76 19.30
CA THR A 201 2.29 13.95 18.92
C THR A 201 1.93 13.00 17.79
N LEU A 202 2.83 12.83 16.83
CA LEU A 202 2.68 11.84 15.77
C LEU A 202 3.31 10.51 16.19
N THR A 203 2.61 9.42 15.96
CA THR A 203 3.08 8.06 16.23
C THR A 203 2.71 7.14 15.07
N PRO A 204 3.65 6.39 14.50
CA PRO A 204 3.32 5.41 13.48
C PRO A 204 2.57 4.22 14.09
N LEU A 205 1.64 3.66 13.33
CA LEU A 205 0.90 2.47 13.69
C LEU A 205 1.34 1.26 12.87
N PRO A 206 1.20 0.03 13.40
CA PRO A 206 1.62 -1.19 12.69
C PRO A 206 0.92 -1.41 11.35
N ASP A 207 -0.28 -0.86 11.18
CA ASP A 207 -1.10 -0.95 9.95
C ASP A 207 -0.70 0.07 8.87
N GLY A 208 0.37 0.85 9.10
CA GLY A 208 0.88 1.84 8.15
C GLY A 208 0.19 3.20 8.24
N ARG A 209 -0.76 3.39 9.17
CA ARG A 209 -1.35 4.70 9.47
C ARG A 209 -0.47 5.50 10.43
N LEU A 210 -0.71 6.81 10.49
CA LEU A 210 -0.16 7.68 11.52
C LEU A 210 -1.27 8.08 12.49
N GLN A 211 -1.02 7.95 13.79
CA GLN A 211 -1.86 8.52 14.83
C GLN A 211 -1.29 9.88 15.23
N TYR A 212 -2.12 10.91 15.19
CA TYR A 212 -1.88 12.17 15.85
C TYR A 212 -2.69 12.19 17.14
N HIS A 213 -1.99 12.00 18.25
CA HIS A 213 -2.57 12.03 19.59
C HIS A 213 -2.63 13.47 20.07
N LEU A 214 -3.85 14.01 20.20
CA LEU A 214 -4.07 15.37 20.65
C LEU A 214 -3.78 15.47 22.15
N THR A 215 -2.80 16.30 22.51
CA THR A 215 -2.47 16.59 23.91
C THR A 215 -3.16 17.85 24.40
N LYS A 216 -3.46 18.78 23.48
CA LYS A 216 -4.10 20.05 23.82
C LYS A 216 -4.97 20.59 22.69
N LEU A 217 -6.17 21.03 23.05
CA LEU A 217 -7.14 21.67 22.17
C LEU A 217 -7.49 23.05 22.70
N ASN A 218 -7.27 24.08 21.87
CA ASN A 218 -7.65 25.46 22.13
C ASN A 218 -8.64 25.94 21.08
N VAL A 219 -9.86 26.30 21.49
CA VAL A 219 -10.84 26.97 20.63
C VAL A 219 -10.79 28.47 20.93
N LEU A 220 -10.32 29.26 19.97
CA LEU A 220 -10.10 30.69 20.15
C LEU A 220 -11.40 31.47 19.84
N LYS A 221 -11.66 32.55 20.60
CA LYS A 221 -12.80 33.48 20.42
C LYS A 221 -14.20 32.89 20.63
N VAL A 222 -14.40 32.03 21.64
CA VAL A 222 -15.76 31.66 22.06
C VAL A 222 -16.36 32.83 22.87
N PRO A 223 -17.52 33.42 22.48
CA PRO A 223 -18.17 34.46 23.27
C PRO A 223 -18.68 33.86 24.59
N MET A 224 -17.88 34.00 25.65
CA MET A 224 -18.19 33.49 26.97
C MET A 224 -19.16 34.42 27.70
N LYS A 225 -20.46 34.34 27.39
CA LYS A 225 -21.52 34.98 28.20
C LYS A 225 -22.38 34.00 29.00
N GLY A 226 -22.09 32.69 29.01
CA GLY A 226 -22.92 31.75 29.77
C GLY A 226 -22.39 30.33 30.02
N LEU A 227 -21.12 30.02 29.73
CA LEU A 227 -20.55 28.67 29.90
C LEU A 227 -19.37 28.64 30.89
N PHE A 228 -19.48 29.34 32.03
CA PHE A 228 -18.50 29.24 33.12
C PHE A 228 -18.70 27.98 33.97
N GLY A 229 -18.71 26.83 33.30
CA GLY A 229 -18.76 25.51 33.90
C GLY A 229 -18.94 24.48 32.79
N LEU A 230 -17.99 23.54 32.69
CA LEU A 230 -17.90 22.45 31.71
C LEU A 230 -17.44 22.90 30.28
N PHE A 231 -16.69 22.15 29.47
CA PHE A 231 -16.57 20.70 29.29
C PHE A 231 -15.17 20.35 28.73
N ARG A 232 -14.69 19.10 28.92
CA ARG A 232 -13.73 18.48 28.00
C ARG A 232 -14.42 18.47 26.62
N VAL A 233 -14.07 19.42 25.77
CA VAL A 233 -14.53 19.42 24.38
C VAL A 233 -13.61 18.45 23.66
N ASP A 234 -14.16 17.33 23.20
CA ASP A 234 -13.37 16.39 22.40
C ASP A 234 -13.28 16.89 20.95
N LEU A 235 -12.20 16.52 20.27
CA LEU A 235 -12.02 16.93 18.87
C LEU A 235 -13.17 16.42 17.99
N ALA A 236 -13.67 15.22 18.26
CA ALA A 236 -14.82 14.64 17.58
C ALA A 236 -16.10 15.48 17.70
N ASP A 237 -16.24 16.27 18.78
CA ASP A 237 -17.39 17.18 18.94
C ASP A 237 -17.25 18.43 18.09
N LEU A 238 -16.03 18.85 17.79
CA LEU A 238 -15.75 20.04 16.96
C LEU A 238 -15.82 19.75 15.47
N VAL A 239 -15.63 18.49 15.07
CA VAL A 239 -15.52 18.11 13.68
C VAL A 239 -16.64 17.12 13.35
N SER A 240 -17.56 17.49 12.45
CA SER A 240 -18.50 16.52 11.86
C SER A 240 -17.71 15.32 11.32
N LYS A 241 -18.25 14.09 11.39
CA LYS A 241 -17.62 12.87 10.84
C LYS A 241 -16.87 13.20 9.55
N SER A 242 -15.53 13.13 9.61
CA SER A 242 -14.67 13.51 8.51
C SER A 242 -15.09 12.74 7.26
N GLN A 243 -15.41 13.46 6.17
CA GLN A 243 -15.62 12.87 4.86
C GLN A 243 -14.32 12.84 4.05
N THR A 244 -13.22 13.34 4.61
CA THR A 244 -11.91 13.34 3.95
C THR A 244 -11.40 11.90 3.86
N PRO A 245 -11.16 11.37 2.65
CA PRO A 245 -10.59 10.04 2.48
C PRO A 245 -9.28 9.91 3.26
N GLY A 246 -9.13 8.79 3.98
CA GLY A 246 -7.94 8.52 4.76
C GLY A 246 -7.78 9.32 6.06
N VAL A 247 -8.79 10.09 6.49
CA VAL A 247 -8.79 10.75 7.81
C VAL A 247 -9.92 10.22 8.67
N GLN A 248 -9.56 9.64 9.81
CA GLN A 248 -10.50 9.20 10.83
C GLN A 248 -10.23 9.94 12.14
N ILE A 249 -11.29 10.39 12.81
CA ILE A 249 -11.20 11.02 14.13
C ILE A 249 -11.97 10.12 15.09
N VAL A 250 -11.31 9.73 16.19
CA VAL A 250 -11.89 8.95 17.28
C VAL A 250 -11.44 9.62 18.58
N ASP A 251 -12.39 10.07 19.38
CA ASP A 251 -12.13 10.81 20.62
C ASP A 251 -11.19 12.02 20.39
N ASN A 252 -9.96 11.93 20.90
CA ASN A 252 -8.90 12.94 20.78
C ASN A 252 -7.76 12.50 19.86
N ASP A 253 -7.94 11.43 19.09
CA ASP A 253 -6.97 10.96 18.12
C ASP A 253 -7.43 11.23 16.69
N ILE A 254 -6.47 11.62 15.86
CA ILE A 254 -6.65 11.67 14.40
C ILE A 254 -5.78 10.58 13.79
N PHE A 255 -6.39 9.68 13.04
CA PHE A 255 -5.71 8.65 12.28
C PHE A 255 -5.63 9.06 10.82
N PHE A 256 -4.41 9.14 10.31
CA PHE A 256 -4.10 9.43 8.92
C PHE A 256 -3.67 8.15 8.21
N ASP A 257 -4.52 7.67 7.31
CA ASP A 257 -4.15 6.70 6.28
C ASP A 257 -3.53 7.46 5.10
N THR A 258 -2.21 7.58 5.14
CA THR A 258 -1.41 8.32 4.14
C THR A 258 -1.52 7.72 2.75
N GLN A 259 -1.90 6.44 2.65
CA GLN A 259 -2.09 5.73 1.38
C GLN A 259 -3.35 6.19 0.66
N ARG A 260 -4.36 6.66 1.39
CA ARG A 260 -5.62 7.17 0.84
C ARG A 260 -5.71 8.69 0.85
N LEU A 261 -5.05 9.33 1.80
CA LEU A 261 -5.08 10.78 1.99
C LEU A 261 -4.22 11.50 0.94
N LEU A 262 -2.99 11.05 0.70
CA LEU A 262 -2.03 11.73 -0.16
C LEU A 262 -2.28 11.41 -1.65
N PRO A 263 -1.94 12.33 -2.57
CA PRO A 263 -2.17 12.12 -3.99
C PRO A 263 -1.29 10.98 -4.55
N PRO A 264 -1.66 10.42 -5.71
CA PRO A 264 -0.83 9.45 -6.41
C PRO A 264 0.51 10.06 -6.91
N PRO A 265 1.56 9.25 -7.14
CA PRO A 265 1.62 7.82 -6.85
C PRO A 265 1.64 7.56 -5.34
N HIS A 266 0.82 6.63 -4.87
CA HIS A 266 0.73 6.33 -3.45
C HIS A 266 2.01 5.63 -2.98
N ILE A 267 2.43 5.96 -1.76
CA ILE A 267 3.63 5.41 -1.12
C ILE A 267 3.15 4.57 0.05
N HIS A 268 3.42 3.27 -0.02
CA HIS A 268 3.07 2.30 1.01
C HIS A 268 4.36 1.83 1.68
N GLY A 269 4.25 1.37 2.91
CA GLY A 269 5.36 0.76 3.62
C GLY A 269 5.13 0.81 5.12
N HIS A 270 5.91 0.01 5.86
CA HIS A 270 5.85 0.01 7.30
C HIS A 270 6.64 1.19 7.86
N ILE A 271 5.95 2.22 8.34
CA ILE A 271 6.57 3.39 8.96
C ILE A 271 7.04 2.99 10.36
N THR A 272 8.33 3.10 10.61
CA THR A 272 8.95 2.75 11.91
C THR A 272 9.23 3.96 12.78
N SER A 273 9.40 5.13 12.17
CA SER A 273 9.62 6.39 12.87
C SER A 273 9.08 7.57 12.09
N VAL A 274 8.53 8.53 12.82
CA VAL A 274 8.22 9.87 12.33
C VAL A 274 8.76 10.87 13.34
N THR A 275 9.66 11.74 12.91
CA THR A 275 10.26 12.77 13.75
C THR A 275 10.10 14.13 13.10
N ALA A 276 9.74 15.13 13.91
CA ALA A 276 9.58 16.50 13.44
C ALA A 276 10.85 17.32 13.72
N SER A 277 11.35 18.01 12.70
CA SER A 277 12.28 19.13 12.82
C SER A 277 11.50 20.45 12.82
N ASP A 278 12.18 21.60 12.76
CA ASP A 278 11.51 22.91 12.73
C ASP A 278 10.69 23.10 11.44
N SER A 279 11.12 22.52 10.33
CA SER A 279 10.53 22.72 8.99
C SER A 279 9.97 21.45 8.34
N ASP A 280 10.34 20.27 8.82
CA ASP A 280 10.11 19.00 8.11
C ASP A 280 9.66 17.88 9.04
N LEU A 281 8.94 16.91 8.48
CA LEU A 281 8.80 15.57 9.05
C LEU A 281 9.77 14.63 8.34
N THR A 282 10.60 13.93 9.11
CA THR A 282 11.38 12.78 8.65
C THR A 282 10.58 11.51 8.91
N VAL A 283 10.30 10.76 7.86
CA VAL A 283 9.57 9.49 7.88
C VAL A 283 10.55 8.37 7.53
N ILE A 284 10.71 7.42 8.44
CA ILE A 284 11.56 6.24 8.25
C ILE A 284 10.67 5.04 7.97
N TYR A 285 10.96 4.34 6.87
CA TYR A 285 10.33 3.09 6.49
C TYR A 285 11.25 1.91 6.81
N GLY A 286 10.67 0.84 7.38
CA GLY A 286 11.39 -0.38 7.74
C GLY A 286 12.57 -0.10 8.69
N ASN A 287 13.56 -0.99 8.67
CA ASN A 287 14.81 -0.80 9.42
C ASN A 287 15.84 -0.04 8.57
N ALA A 288 15.52 1.22 8.24
CA ALA A 288 16.41 2.10 7.50
C ALA A 288 17.41 2.78 8.45
N GLY A 289 18.70 2.59 8.18
CA GLY A 289 19.77 3.31 8.85
C GLY A 289 19.93 4.74 8.29
N HIS A 290 20.48 5.63 9.12
CA HIS A 290 20.80 7.00 8.72
C HIS A 290 22.32 7.12 8.52
N ASP A 291 22.82 6.70 7.37
CA ASP A 291 24.26 6.85 7.04
C ASP A 291 24.45 7.92 5.97
N GLU A 292 24.36 9.17 6.39
CA GLU A 292 24.46 10.32 5.48
C GLU A 292 25.80 10.40 4.74
N ARG A 293 26.90 9.94 5.34
CA ARG A 293 28.23 10.00 4.73
C ARG A 293 28.32 9.05 3.55
N ASN A 294 27.84 7.82 3.72
CA ASN A 294 27.82 6.83 2.65
C ASN A 294 26.82 7.18 1.54
N LEU A 295 25.76 7.93 1.85
CA LEU A 295 24.79 8.39 0.85
C LEU A 295 25.29 9.62 0.10
N ALA A 296 26.02 10.55 0.75
CA ALA A 296 26.50 11.78 0.12
C ALA A 296 27.47 11.58 -1.07
N GLN A 297 28.10 10.40 -1.20
CA GLN A 297 28.96 10.06 -2.34
C GLN A 297 28.17 9.58 -3.58
N TRP A 298 26.86 9.34 -3.46
CA TRP A 298 26.03 8.81 -4.55
C TRP A 298 25.47 9.97 -5.39
N HIS A 299 25.38 9.78 -6.71
CA HIS A 299 24.60 10.66 -7.57
C HIS A 299 23.12 10.68 -7.16
N ASN A 300 22.40 11.73 -7.54
CA ASN A 300 20.94 11.75 -7.40
C ASN A 300 20.33 10.96 -8.57
N PHE A 301 19.45 10.00 -8.28
CA PHE A 301 18.88 9.14 -9.32
C PHE A 301 17.57 8.45 -8.89
N LEU A 302 16.86 7.93 -9.90
CA LEU A 302 15.81 6.92 -9.77
C LEU A 302 16.16 5.75 -10.69
N ARG A 303 16.43 4.57 -10.10
CA ARG A 303 16.70 3.32 -10.79
C ARG A 303 15.52 2.36 -10.65
N LEU A 304 15.14 1.78 -11.77
CA LEU A 304 14.07 0.80 -11.91
C LEU A 304 14.62 -0.46 -12.58
N SER A 305 14.25 -1.62 -12.06
CA SER A 305 14.74 -2.89 -12.60
C SER A 305 13.72 -4.03 -12.50
N GLY A 306 13.63 -4.88 -13.53
CA GLY A 306 12.66 -5.98 -13.58
C GLY A 306 11.24 -5.50 -13.91
N GLY A 307 10.26 -6.41 -13.88
CA GLY A 307 8.86 -6.09 -14.19
C GLY A 307 8.64 -5.44 -15.55
N ASN A 308 7.55 -4.70 -15.69
CA ASN A 308 7.21 -3.94 -16.90
C ASN A 308 6.90 -2.49 -16.52
N LEU A 309 7.17 -1.56 -17.43
CA LEU A 309 6.84 -0.14 -17.28
C LEU A 309 6.46 0.47 -18.63
N ASP A 310 5.38 1.25 -18.64
CA ASP A 310 5.01 2.09 -19.77
C ASP A 310 5.45 3.55 -19.50
N PHE A 311 6.01 4.21 -20.51
CA PHE A 311 6.30 5.64 -20.47
C PHE A 311 6.24 6.23 -21.88
N GLY A 312 5.35 7.20 -22.05
CA GLY A 312 5.03 7.86 -23.31
C GLY A 312 4.34 6.87 -24.24
N LYS A 313 5.04 6.51 -25.33
CA LYS A 313 4.57 5.51 -26.29
C LYS A 313 5.35 4.20 -26.19
N LEU A 314 6.21 4.06 -25.18
CA LEU A 314 7.11 2.95 -25.01
C LEU A 314 6.62 2.04 -23.89
N THR A 315 6.75 0.73 -24.11
CA THR A 315 6.65 -0.29 -23.06
C THR A 315 8.01 -0.95 -22.95
N MET A 316 8.58 -0.92 -21.75
CA MET A 316 9.81 -1.63 -21.43
C MET A 316 9.46 -2.90 -20.65
N HIS A 317 9.73 -4.05 -21.26
CA HIS A 317 9.69 -5.34 -20.60
C HIS A 317 11.02 -5.63 -19.92
N GLN A 318 10.98 -6.21 -18.72
CA GLN A 318 12.17 -6.41 -17.88
C GLN A 318 12.96 -5.11 -17.73
N VAL A 319 12.36 -4.13 -17.05
CA VAL A 319 12.90 -2.77 -16.94
C VAL A 319 14.38 -2.80 -16.56
N ASP A 320 15.20 -1.99 -17.24
CA ASP A 320 16.55 -1.61 -16.83
C ASP A 320 16.69 -0.13 -17.16
N LEU A 321 16.14 0.71 -16.28
CA LEU A 321 16.02 2.15 -16.49
C LEU A 321 16.65 2.88 -15.30
N THR A 322 17.55 3.83 -15.59
CA THR A 322 18.06 4.76 -14.58
C THR A 322 17.87 6.19 -15.08
N MET A 323 17.08 6.97 -14.35
CA MET A 323 17.00 8.42 -14.51
C MET A 323 18.01 9.05 -13.55
N ILE A 324 18.92 9.85 -14.09
CA ILE A 324 20.07 10.42 -13.41
C ILE A 324 19.92 11.93 -13.46
N ASP A 325 20.16 12.57 -12.33
CA ASP A 325 20.22 14.02 -12.26
C ASP A 325 21.40 14.56 -13.07
N ALA A 326 21.11 15.39 -14.07
CA ALA A 326 22.11 16.13 -14.82
C ALA A 326 22.40 17.50 -14.20
N SER A 327 21.55 17.93 -13.27
CA SER A 327 21.77 19.10 -12.44
C SER A 327 22.79 18.77 -11.34
N LYS A 328 23.51 19.79 -10.86
CA LYS A 328 24.48 19.66 -9.75
C LYS A 328 23.84 20.08 -8.43
N ASP A 329 22.51 20.14 -8.37
CA ASP A 329 21.78 20.58 -7.19
C ASP A 329 21.70 19.47 -6.14
N THR A 330 21.26 19.84 -4.94
CA THR A 330 21.16 18.91 -3.81
C THR A 330 20.10 17.83 -4.01
N TRP A 331 19.06 18.14 -4.80
CA TRP A 331 17.91 17.28 -5.04
C TRP A 331 17.64 17.20 -6.53
N PHE A 332 17.43 15.97 -7.02
CA PHE A 332 16.91 15.75 -8.36
C PHE A 332 15.41 16.07 -8.37
N ASP A 333 15.03 17.19 -9.00
CA ASP A 333 13.65 17.66 -9.09
C ASP A 333 12.91 16.93 -10.23
N LEU A 334 12.15 15.91 -9.86
CA LEU A 334 11.42 15.05 -10.79
C LEU A 334 9.91 15.15 -10.59
N ASP A 335 9.22 15.44 -11.69
CA ASP A 335 7.78 15.29 -11.80
C ASP A 335 7.45 14.06 -12.65
N LEU A 336 7.03 12.95 -12.03
CA LEU A 336 6.70 11.73 -12.78
C LEU A 336 5.47 11.88 -13.67
N VAL A 337 4.58 12.85 -13.43
CA VAL A 337 3.40 13.09 -14.27
C VAL A 337 3.76 13.97 -15.45
N ASN A 338 4.60 14.98 -15.24
CA ASN A 338 5.04 15.92 -16.27
C ASN A 338 6.46 15.66 -16.79
N TYR A 339 7.00 14.45 -16.57
CA TYR A 339 8.39 14.09 -16.84
C TYR A 339 8.82 14.36 -18.29
N GLN A 340 7.88 14.27 -19.25
CA GLN A 340 8.14 14.54 -20.66
C GLN A 340 8.71 15.95 -20.88
N ALA A 341 8.27 16.94 -20.09
CA ALA A 341 8.79 18.30 -20.17
C ALA A 341 10.29 18.37 -19.84
N GLN A 342 10.76 17.55 -18.90
CA GLN A 342 12.17 17.42 -18.55
C GLN A 342 12.93 16.54 -19.56
N LEU A 343 12.33 15.41 -19.93
CA LEU A 343 12.92 14.41 -20.82
C LEU A 343 13.33 14.98 -22.17
N VAL A 344 12.54 15.91 -22.71
CA VAL A 344 12.80 16.57 -23.99
C VAL A 344 14.11 17.38 -24.00
N TYR A 345 14.58 17.84 -22.84
CA TYR A 345 15.88 18.51 -22.69
C TYR A 345 16.96 17.60 -22.10
N GLY A 346 16.62 16.33 -21.83
CA GLY A 346 17.56 15.34 -21.33
C GLY A 346 18.36 14.66 -22.43
N THR A 347 19.35 13.87 -22.01
CA THR A 347 20.10 12.97 -22.90
C THR A 347 19.81 11.53 -22.51
N THR A 348 19.47 10.69 -23.49
CA THR A 348 19.28 9.26 -23.27
C THR A 348 20.43 8.46 -23.87
N ARG A 349 20.96 7.51 -23.11
CA ARG A 349 21.94 6.52 -23.56
C ARG A 349 21.37 5.12 -23.40
N MET A 350 21.69 4.25 -24.35
CA MET A 350 21.41 2.83 -24.23
C MET A 350 22.62 2.11 -23.63
N THR A 351 22.38 1.18 -22.71
CA THR A 351 23.42 0.28 -22.20
C THR A 351 23.65 -0.88 -23.17
N GLU A 352 24.76 -1.60 -23.04
CA GLU A 352 25.04 -2.80 -23.84
C GLU A 352 23.97 -3.91 -23.68
N LYS A 353 23.21 -3.86 -22.58
CA LYS A 353 22.11 -4.79 -22.28
C LYS A 353 20.75 -4.26 -22.73
N ALA A 354 20.74 -3.24 -23.58
CA ALA A 354 19.53 -2.54 -24.04
C ALA A 354 18.69 -1.89 -22.93
N GLY A 355 19.31 -1.60 -21.77
CA GLY A 355 18.76 -0.71 -20.76
C GLY A 355 18.87 0.75 -21.17
N LEU A 356 18.24 1.64 -20.41
CA LEU A 356 18.26 3.09 -20.62
C LEU A 356 18.85 3.83 -19.43
N GLU A 357 19.76 4.75 -19.71
CA GLU A 357 20.25 5.77 -18.80
C GLU A 357 19.80 7.13 -19.33
N ILE A 358 18.99 7.84 -18.56
CA ILE A 358 18.42 9.13 -18.94
C ILE A 358 18.97 10.19 -18.00
N TYR A 359 19.79 11.10 -18.54
CA TYR A 359 20.30 12.26 -17.82
C TYR A 359 19.30 13.39 -17.96
N MET A 360 18.66 13.79 -16.87
CA MET A 360 17.53 14.72 -16.86
C MET A 360 17.92 16.02 -16.16
N PRO A 361 17.60 17.19 -16.74
CA PRO A 361 17.67 18.44 -16.01
C PRO A 361 16.55 18.52 -14.97
N ASP A 362 16.78 19.32 -13.94
CA ASP A 362 15.76 19.69 -12.97
C ASP A 362 14.65 20.51 -13.64
N LEU A 363 13.42 20.30 -13.17
CA LEU A 363 12.23 20.95 -13.72
C LEU A 363 12.30 22.48 -13.62
N ASP A 364 12.91 23.02 -12.56
CA ASP A 364 13.04 24.47 -12.35
C ASP A 364 14.12 25.14 -13.22
N LYS A 365 14.98 24.35 -13.89
CA LYS A 365 16.03 24.84 -14.81
C LYS A 365 15.59 24.85 -16.27
N LEU A 366 14.38 24.40 -16.57
CA LEU A 366 13.92 24.31 -17.95
C LEU A 366 13.74 25.71 -18.56
N PRO A 367 14.18 25.93 -19.81
CA PRO A 367 13.98 27.20 -20.48
C PRO A 367 12.49 27.44 -20.75
N PRO A 368 12.01 28.70 -20.66
CA PRO A 368 10.62 29.01 -20.92
C PRO A 368 10.26 28.73 -22.39
N ARG A 369 9.37 27.75 -22.61
CA ARG A 369 8.53 27.59 -23.81
C ARG A 369 9.22 27.42 -25.17
N LYS A 370 10.47 26.94 -25.23
CA LYS A 370 11.06 26.47 -26.50
C LYS A 370 11.26 24.95 -26.47
N SER A 371 10.20 24.20 -26.82
CA SER A 371 10.41 22.80 -27.18
C SER A 371 11.48 22.73 -28.26
N PRO A 372 12.53 21.91 -28.09
CA PRO A 372 13.52 21.67 -29.13
C PRO A 372 12.81 21.34 -30.45
N GLU A 373 13.24 21.97 -31.53
CA GLU A 373 12.74 21.62 -32.85
C GLU A 373 13.15 20.16 -33.14
N GLY A 374 12.16 19.31 -33.38
CA GLY A 374 12.40 17.94 -33.78
C GLY A 374 13.11 17.87 -35.14
N VAL A 375 13.53 16.66 -35.51
CA VAL A 375 14.12 16.41 -36.82
C VAL A 375 13.08 16.71 -37.93
N THR A 376 13.35 17.72 -38.74
CA THR A 376 12.47 18.10 -39.87
C THR A 376 12.81 17.32 -41.13
N LEU A 377 11.85 17.21 -42.06
CA LEU A 377 12.10 16.60 -43.38
C LEU A 377 13.20 17.34 -44.17
N GLN A 378 13.31 18.67 -43.99
CA GLN A 378 14.35 19.45 -44.64
C GLN A 378 15.73 19.12 -44.08
N TRP A 379 15.84 18.96 -42.76
CA TRP A 379 17.06 18.46 -42.13
C TRP A 379 17.44 17.07 -42.67
N LEU A 380 16.47 16.14 -42.74
CA LEU A 380 16.71 14.79 -43.28
C LEU A 380 17.19 14.78 -44.74
N LYS A 381 16.82 15.78 -45.53
CA LYS A 381 17.28 15.94 -46.93
C LYS A 381 18.71 16.45 -47.03
N ASN A 382 19.27 17.02 -45.97
CA ASN A 382 20.60 17.60 -45.96
C ASN A 382 21.54 16.82 -45.02
N ARG A 383 22.25 15.82 -45.55
CA ARG A 383 23.18 15.00 -44.77
C ARG A 383 24.35 15.78 -44.12
N ASN A 384 24.56 17.03 -44.50
CA ASN A 384 25.66 17.87 -44.02
C ASN A 384 25.20 18.86 -42.92
N THR A 385 23.94 18.83 -42.48
CA THR A 385 23.48 19.67 -41.36
C THR A 385 23.72 19.02 -40.01
N THR A 386 24.16 19.81 -39.04
CA THR A 386 24.32 19.39 -37.64
C THR A 386 22.97 18.98 -37.05
N PRO A 387 22.89 17.92 -36.23
CA PRO A 387 21.67 17.56 -35.53
C PRO A 387 21.08 18.73 -34.71
N PRO A 388 19.74 18.89 -34.64
CA PRO A 388 19.08 20.00 -33.93
C PRO A 388 19.39 20.08 -32.42
N LEU A 389 19.94 19.01 -31.85
CA LEU A 389 20.28 18.85 -30.44
C LEU A 389 21.72 18.36 -30.27
N ALA A 390 22.66 18.86 -31.09
CA ALA A 390 24.06 18.56 -30.85
C ALA A 390 24.44 19.05 -29.45
N ILE A 391 24.71 18.09 -28.56
CA ILE A 391 25.30 18.32 -27.26
C ILE A 391 26.63 19.01 -27.53
N GLU A 392 26.75 20.30 -27.23
CA GLU A 392 28.06 20.94 -27.18
C GLU A 392 28.87 20.13 -26.17
N SER A 393 29.89 19.42 -26.66
CA SER A 393 30.84 18.70 -25.82
C SER A 393 31.47 19.74 -24.92
N THR A 394 31.03 19.79 -23.67
CA THR A 394 31.71 20.57 -22.65
C THR A 394 33.01 19.81 -22.35
N GLU A 395 34.12 20.31 -22.90
CA GLU A 395 35.49 19.86 -22.57
C GLU A 395 35.78 19.99 -21.08
#